data_AF-A0A6P4FD57-F1
#
_entry.id   AF-A0A6P4FD57-F1
#
_cell.length_a   1.000
_cell.length_b   1.000
_cell.length_c   1.000
_cell.angle_alpha   90.00
_cell.angle_beta   90.00
_cell.angle_gamma   90.00
#
_symmetry.space_group_name_H-M   'P 1'
#
loop_
_entity.id
_entity.type
_entity.pdbx_description
1 polymer ?
#
loop_
_entity_poly.entity_id
_entity_poly.type
_entity_poly.pdbx_seq_one_letter_code
_entity_poly.pdbx_strand_id
1 'polypeptide(L)'
;MADKPKRPLSAYMLWLNSARESIKRENPGIKVTEVAKRGGVAYDPFMSDIWACGVVCYAMVFGRLPYDGSNVHILLKRINQSLVFPKSPSASSECKHMIMHILAPVKIRYNIPQVKEDPWYSLK
;
A
#
# COMPACT_ATOMS: atom_id res chain seq x y z
N MET A 1 22.96 23.02 -21.42
CA MET A 1 22.36 21.68 -21.41
C MET A 1 21.32 21.67 -20.32
N ALA A 2 20.02 21.62 -20.66
CA ALA A 2 18.95 21.65 -19.67
C ALA A 2 19.03 20.39 -18.79
N ASP A 3 19.09 20.58 -17.47
CA ASP A 3 19.12 19.51 -16.47
C ASP A 3 17.82 18.71 -16.57
N LYS A 4 17.88 17.56 -17.25
CA LYS A 4 16.72 16.71 -17.50
C LYS A 4 16.24 16.16 -16.15
N PRO A 5 14.97 16.34 -15.77
CA PRO A 5 14.49 15.84 -14.50
C PRO A 5 14.71 14.33 -14.39
N LYS A 6 15.31 13.91 -13.26
CA LYS A 6 15.60 12.50 -12.99
C LYS A 6 14.28 11.72 -12.95
N ARG A 7 14.30 10.49 -13.46
CA ARG A 7 13.14 9.60 -13.44
C ARG A 7 12.66 9.40 -12.00
N PRO A 8 11.34 9.35 -11.76
CA PRO A 8 10.82 9.00 -10.44
C PRO A 8 11.23 7.57 -10.09
N LEU A 9 11.43 7.33 -8.79
CA LEU A 9 11.70 6.00 -8.27
C LEU A 9 10.48 5.10 -8.47
N SER A 10 10.70 3.83 -8.81
CA SER A 10 9.62 2.84 -8.86
C SER A 10 9.10 2.50 -7.46
N ALA A 11 7.89 1.94 -7.37
CA ALA A 11 7.30 1.49 -6.11
C ALA A 11 8.22 0.50 -5.35
N TYR A 12 8.81 -0.45 -6.07
CA TYR A 12 9.81 -1.37 -5.52
C TYR A 12 11.02 -0.63 -4.92
N MET A 13 11.56 0.38 -5.62
CA MET A 13 12.72 1.13 -5.13
C MET A 13 12.38 1.98 -3.90
N LEU A 14 11.19 2.58 -3.88
CA LEU A 14 10.68 3.31 -2.70
C LEU A 14 10.53 2.37 -1.51
N TRP A 15 9.91 1.21 -1.71
CA TRP A 15 9.76 0.19 -0.69
C TRP A 15 11.12 -0.32 -0.20
N LEU A 16 12.04 -0.65 -1.11
CA LEU A 16 13.38 -1.17 -0.79
C LEU A 16 14.17 -0.15 0.04
N ASN A 17 14.06 1.14 -0.24
CA ASN A 17 14.72 2.18 0.56
C ASN A 17 14.22 2.18 2.01
N SER A 18 12.92 1.93 2.24
CA SER A 18 12.34 1.85 3.58
C SER A 18 12.63 0.52 4.30
N ALA A 19 12.67 -0.59 3.55
CA ALA A 19 12.88 -1.93 4.08
C ALA A 19 14.37 -2.32 4.20
N ARG A 20 15.29 -1.57 3.61
CA ARG A 20 16.73 -1.88 3.56
C ARG A 20 17.31 -2.10 4.96
N GLU A 21 16.98 -1.23 5.91
CA GLU A 21 17.53 -1.32 7.26
C GLU A 21 16.97 -2.52 8.05
N SER A 22 15.69 -2.87 7.85
CA SER A 22 15.14 -4.10 8.45
C SER A 22 15.77 -5.35 7.83
N ILE A 23 15.96 -5.39 6.51
CA ILE A 23 16.61 -6.52 5.82
C ILE A 23 18.04 -6.73 6.33
N LYS A 24 18.82 -5.66 6.51
CA LYS A 24 20.18 -5.74 7.06
C LYS A 24 20.19 -6.21 8.51
N ARG A 25 19.25 -5.71 9.33
CA ARG A 25 19.14 -6.10 10.74
C ARG A 25 18.79 -7.58 10.89
N GLU A 26 17.90 -8.09 10.06
CA GLU A 26 17.50 -9.49 10.04
C GLU A 26 18.58 -10.42 9.44
N ASN A 27 19.54 -9.88 8.67
CA ASN A 27 20.62 -10.62 8.03
C ASN A 27 21.97 -9.91 8.25
N PRO A 28 22.55 -9.97 9.45
CA PRO A 28 23.82 -9.30 9.74
C PRO A 28 24.93 -9.76 8.79
N GLY A 29 25.68 -8.80 8.21
CA GLY A 29 26.80 -9.11 7.31
C GLY A 29 26.43 -9.41 5.85
N ILE A 30 25.15 -9.32 5.48
CA ILE A 30 24.71 -9.47 4.08
C ILE A 30 25.41 -8.46 3.17
N LYS A 31 25.88 -8.90 2.00
CA LYS A 31 26.48 -7.99 1.01
C LYS A 31 25.42 -7.02 0.49
N VAL A 32 25.81 -5.76 0.27
CA VAL A 32 24.91 -4.73 -0.29
C VAL A 32 24.27 -5.18 -1.62
N THR A 33 25.00 -5.93 -2.43
CA THR A 33 24.50 -6.50 -3.70
C THR A 33 23.38 -7.52 -3.50
N GLU A 34 23.38 -8.24 -2.38
CA GLU A 34 22.37 -9.27 -2.06
C GLU A 34 21.11 -8.68 -1.40
N VAL A 35 21.21 -7.47 -0.81
CA VAL A 35 20.05 -6.77 -0.23
C VAL A 35 18.96 -6.55 -1.28
N ALA A 36 19.33 -6.15 -2.51
CA ALA A 36 18.37 -5.99 -3.60
C ALA A 36 17.73 -7.33 -3.99
N LYS A 37 18.53 -8.40 -4.10
CA LYS A 37 18.01 -9.75 -4.39
C LYS A 37 17.01 -10.20 -3.32
N ARG A 38 17.32 -9.99 -2.03
CA ARG A 38 16.43 -10.33 -0.92
C ARG A 38 15.17 -9.47 -0.92
N GLY A 39 15.32 -8.18 -1.17
CA GLY A 39 14.20 -7.26 -1.31
C GLY A 39 13.27 -7.63 -2.46
N GLY A 40 13.81 -8.11 -3.58
CA GLY A 40 13.01 -8.58 -4.72
C GLY A 40 12.15 -9.80 -4.39
N VAL A 41 12.60 -10.66 -3.48
CA VAL A 41 11.82 -11.82 -2.99
C VAL A 41 10.75 -11.39 -1.98
N ALA A 42 11.03 -10.37 -1.16
CA ALA A 42 10.13 -9.90 -0.11
C ALA A 42 9.07 -8.90 -0.60
N TYR A 43 9.30 -8.22 -1.72
CA TYR A 43 8.32 -7.33 -2.34
C TYR A 43 7.33 -8.13 -3.18
N ASP A 44 6.07 -8.09 -2.78
CA ASP A 44 4.98 -8.67 -3.56
C ASP A 44 4.33 -7.56 -4.43
N PRO A 45 4.54 -7.57 -5.77
CA PRO A 45 3.95 -6.58 -6.65
C PRO A 45 2.43 -6.70 -6.72
N PHE A 46 1.87 -7.91 -6.68
CA PHE A 46 0.43 -8.13 -6.76
C PHE A 46 -0.28 -7.61 -5.52
N MET A 47 0.28 -7.84 -4.32
CA MET A 47 -0.25 -7.26 -3.08
C MET A 47 -0.17 -5.73 -3.07
N SER A 48 0.84 -5.17 -3.74
CA SER A 48 1.00 -3.73 -3.89
C SER A 48 -0.08 -3.14 -4.81
N ASP A 49 -0.38 -3.82 -5.91
CA ASP A 49 -1.47 -3.45 -6.83
C ASP A 49 -2.84 -3.53 -6.15
N ILE A 50 -3.10 -4.59 -5.37
CA ILE A 50 -4.35 -4.72 -4.60
C ILE A 50 -4.55 -3.53 -3.65
N TRP A 51 -3.49 -3.11 -2.95
CA TRP A 51 -3.56 -1.95 -2.07
C TRP A 51 -3.85 -0.65 -2.85
N ALA A 52 -3.19 -0.46 -4.00
CA ALA A 52 -3.44 0.68 -4.87
C ALA A 52 -4.90 0.70 -5.35
N CYS A 53 -5.47 -0.44 -5.74
CA CYS A 53 -6.89 -0.57 -6.06
C CYS A 53 -7.81 -0.19 -4.88
N GLY A 54 -7.44 -0.54 -3.65
CA GLY A 54 -8.17 -0.11 -2.45
C GLY A 54 -8.17 1.40 -2.24
N VAL A 55 -7.05 2.07 -2.51
CA VAL A 55 -6.95 3.53 -2.42
C VAL A 55 -7.85 4.19 -3.47
N VAL A 56 -7.83 3.68 -4.70
CA VAL A 56 -8.71 4.17 -5.78
C VAL A 56 -10.17 3.91 -5.44
N CYS A 57 -10.53 2.72 -4.95
CA CYS A 57 -11.88 2.39 -4.50
C CYS A 57 -12.37 3.36 -3.41
N TYR A 58 -11.57 3.60 -2.38
CA TYR A 58 -11.88 4.59 -1.35
C TYR A 58 -12.12 5.98 -1.97
N ALA A 59 -11.23 6.42 -2.87
CA ALA A 59 -11.35 7.73 -3.52
C ALA A 59 -12.62 7.87 -4.36
N MET A 60 -13.02 6.81 -5.08
CA MET A 60 -14.27 6.79 -5.85
C MET A 60 -15.50 6.84 -4.95
N VAL A 61 -15.49 6.12 -3.82
CA VAL A 61 -16.63 6.06 -2.89
C VAL A 61 -16.79 7.36 -2.10
N PHE A 62 -15.70 7.96 -1.65
CA PHE A 62 -15.73 9.09 -0.71
C PHE A 62 -15.32 10.44 -1.31
N GLY A 63 -14.87 10.47 -2.57
CA GLY A 63 -14.41 11.69 -3.25
C GLY A 63 -13.11 12.30 -2.68
N ARG A 64 -12.36 11.55 -1.86
CA ARG A 64 -11.12 12.01 -1.22
C ARG A 64 -10.18 10.83 -0.97
N LEU A 65 -8.88 11.10 -0.83
CA LEU A 65 -7.90 10.05 -0.53
C LEU A 65 -8.03 9.53 0.91
N PRO A 66 -7.75 8.23 1.15
CA PRO A 66 -7.72 7.66 2.51
C PRO A 66 -6.54 8.19 3.33
N TYR A 67 -5.43 8.50 2.66
CA TYR A 67 -4.21 9.04 3.24
C TYR A 67 -3.75 10.23 2.41
N ASP A 68 -3.37 11.30 3.09
CA ASP A 68 -2.82 12.51 2.49
C ASP A 68 -1.62 12.99 3.30
N GLY A 69 -0.72 13.76 2.72
CA GLY A 69 0.44 14.30 3.45
C GLY A 69 1.19 15.30 2.60
N SER A 70 1.61 16.41 3.22
CA SER A 70 2.41 17.44 2.55
C SER A 70 3.80 16.95 2.13
N ASN A 71 4.26 15.81 2.68
CA ASN A 71 5.46 15.11 2.25
C ASN A 71 5.36 13.59 2.52
N VAL A 72 6.30 12.84 1.96
CA VAL A 72 6.35 11.37 2.05
C VAL A 72 6.46 10.87 3.49
N HIS A 73 7.21 11.54 4.37
CA HIS A 73 7.34 11.10 5.77
C HIS A 73 6.01 11.20 6.52
N ILE A 74 5.25 12.28 6.32
CA ILE A 74 3.92 12.45 6.92
C ILE A 74 2.95 11.43 6.33
N LEU A 75 2.97 11.22 5.01
CA LEU A 75 2.13 10.22 4.34
C LEU A 75 2.39 8.81 4.89
N LEU A 76 3.66 8.38 4.97
CA LEU A 76 4.04 7.07 5.52
C LEU A 76 3.60 6.91 6.97
N LYS A 77 3.68 7.98 7.77
CA LYS A 77 3.16 7.97 9.15
C LYS A 77 1.64 7.75 9.16
N ARG A 78 0.88 8.41 8.27
CA ARG A 78 -0.57 8.23 8.17
C ARG A 78 -0.98 6.86 7.64
N ILE A 79 -0.23 6.28 6.70
CA ILE A 79 -0.47 4.92 6.19
C ILE A 79 -0.37 3.87 7.32
N ASN A 80 0.48 4.11 8.32
CA ASN A 80 0.62 3.22 9.48
C ASN A 80 -0.45 3.46 10.57
N GLN A 81 -1.34 4.44 10.40
CA GLN A 81 -2.47 4.68 11.31
C GLN A 81 -3.72 3.94 10.82
N SER A 82 -4.68 3.76 11.71
CA SER A 82 -5.97 3.15 11.36
C SER A 82 -6.70 4.00 10.30
N LEU A 83 -7.30 3.31 9.32
CA LEU A 83 -8.10 3.92 8.26
C LEU A 83 -9.32 4.66 8.84
N VAL A 84 -9.57 5.88 8.37
CA VAL A 84 -10.70 6.71 8.80
C VAL A 84 -11.69 6.90 7.65
N PHE A 85 -12.97 6.62 7.91
CA PHE A 85 -14.05 6.86 6.97
C PHE A 85 -14.77 8.20 7.28
N PRO A 86 -15.09 9.04 6.27
CA PRO A 86 -15.89 10.24 6.52
C PRO A 86 -17.31 9.89 6.92
N LYS A 87 -18.00 10.87 7.51
CA LYS A 87 -19.44 10.78 7.79
C LYS A 87 -20.30 10.95 6.52
N SER A 88 -19.82 11.70 5.53
CA SER A 88 -20.51 11.97 4.27
C SER A 88 -19.50 11.94 3.09
N PRO A 89 -19.81 11.31 1.95
CA PRO A 89 -21.00 10.48 1.71
C PRO A 89 -21.01 9.22 2.60
N SER A 90 -22.20 8.71 2.93
CA SER A 90 -22.31 7.43 3.62
C SER A 90 -22.12 6.28 2.64
N ALA A 91 -21.44 5.24 3.10
CA ALA A 91 -21.27 3.98 2.39
C ALA A 91 -21.73 2.85 3.31
N SER A 92 -22.14 1.73 2.72
CA SER A 92 -22.60 0.56 3.47
C SER A 92 -21.49 0.00 4.37
N SER A 93 -21.87 -0.75 5.40
CA SER A 93 -20.94 -1.44 6.29
C SER A 93 -20.01 -2.38 5.52
N GLU A 94 -20.56 -3.08 4.53
CA GLU A 94 -19.87 -4.07 3.70
C GLU A 94 -18.82 -3.38 2.81
N CYS A 95 -19.15 -2.22 2.22
CA CYS A 95 -18.20 -1.42 1.45
C CYS A 95 -16.99 -1.03 2.30
N LYS A 96 -17.24 -0.49 3.49
CA LYS A 96 -16.20 -0.07 4.42
C LYS A 96 -15.37 -1.26 4.90
N HIS A 97 -16.01 -2.40 5.15
CA HIS A 97 -15.36 -3.65 5.54
C HIS A 97 -14.36 -4.11 4.47
N MET A 98 -14.79 -4.23 3.21
CA MET A 98 -13.93 -4.66 2.12
C MET A 98 -12.73 -3.73 1.95
N ILE A 99 -12.96 -2.41 1.92
CA ILE A 99 -11.89 -1.40 1.80
C ILE A 99 -10.90 -1.52 2.97
N MET A 100 -11.39 -1.74 4.19
CA MET A 100 -10.54 -1.90 5.37
C MET A 100 -9.61 -3.11 5.24
N HIS A 101 -10.10 -4.23 4.73
CA HIS A 101 -9.30 -5.44 4.50
C HIS A 101 -8.32 -5.31 3.33
N ILE A 102 -8.66 -4.58 2.27
CA ILE A 102 -7.75 -4.28 1.16
C ILE A 102 -6.62 -3.33 1.60
N LEU A 103 -6.93 -2.32 2.41
CA LEU A 103 -5.95 -1.34 2.90
C LEU A 103 -5.18 -1.79 4.15
N ALA A 104 -5.39 -3.03 4.61
CA ALA A 104 -4.72 -3.58 5.78
C ALA A 104 -3.21 -3.83 5.55
N PRO A 105 -2.43 -4.05 6.63
CA PRO A 105 -1.05 -4.50 6.53
C PRO A 105 -0.91 -5.77 5.70
N VAL A 106 0.17 -5.88 4.93
CA VAL A 106 0.39 -6.96 3.93
C VAL A 106 0.11 -8.37 4.48
N LYS A 107 0.44 -8.63 5.76
CA LYS A 107 0.25 -9.95 6.40
C LYS A 107 -1.21 -10.41 6.51
N ILE A 108 -2.15 -9.46 6.58
CA ILE A 108 -3.58 -9.74 6.79
C ILE A 108 -4.45 -9.13 5.67
N ARG A 109 -3.81 -8.56 4.65
CA ARG A 109 -4.48 -7.97 3.49
C ARG A 109 -5.18 -9.05 2.68
N TYR A 110 -6.37 -8.74 2.18
CA TYR A 110 -7.05 -9.65 1.27
C TYR A 110 -6.28 -9.82 -0.05
N ASN A 111 -6.19 -11.07 -0.50
CA ASN A 111 -5.81 -11.40 -1.87
C ASN A 111 -7.03 -11.31 -2.81
N ILE A 112 -6.80 -11.44 -4.13
CA ILE A 112 -7.89 -11.34 -5.12
C ILE A 112 -9.03 -12.35 -4.87
N PRO A 113 -8.77 -13.65 -4.61
CA PRO A 113 -9.83 -14.59 -4.22
C PRO A 113 -10.68 -14.09 -3.05
N GLN A 114 -10.05 -13.65 -1.96
CA GLN A 114 -10.75 -13.14 -0.77
C GLN A 114 -11.57 -11.87 -1.08
N VAL A 115 -11.05 -10.97 -1.92
CA VAL A 115 -11.81 -9.79 -2.36
C VAL A 115 -13.07 -10.20 -3.13
N LYS A 116 -12.98 -11.21 -3.99
CA LYS A 116 -14.12 -11.69 -4.78
C LYS A 116 -15.19 -12.37 -3.93
N GLU A 117 -14.78 -13.00 -2.83
CA GLU A 117 -15.66 -13.64 -1.86
C GLU A 117 -16.29 -12.64 -0.87
N ASP A 118 -15.80 -11.40 -0.81
CA ASP A 118 -16.34 -10.39 0.10
C ASP A 118 -17.81 -10.09 -0.24
N PRO A 119 -18.71 -9.99 0.77
CA PRO A 119 -20.12 -9.70 0.55
C PRO A 119 -20.36 -8.47 -0.31
N TRP A 120 -19.53 -7.42 -0.19
CA TRP A 120 -19.71 -6.20 -0.97
C TRP A 120 -19.43 -6.40 -2.46
N TYR A 121 -18.44 -7.21 -2.80
CA TYR A 121 -18.11 -7.53 -4.19
C TYR A 121 -19.16 -8.47 -4.81
N SER A 122 -19.74 -9.35 -4.00
CA SER A 122 -20.74 -10.33 -4.42
C SER A 122 -22.19 -9.81 -4.41
N LEU A 123 -22.41 -8.56 -4.00
CA LEU A 123 -23.71 -7.90 -4.12
C LEU A 123 -24.11 -7.83 -5.61
N LYS A 124 -25.15 -8.59 -5.96
CA LYS A 124 -25.85 -8.48 -7.25
C LYS A 124 -26.97 -7.47 -7.16
#